data_AF-A0A7K3G8R1-F1
#
_entry.id   AF-A0A7K3G8R1-F1
#
_cell.length_a   1.000
_cell.length_b   1.000
_cell.length_c   1.000
_cell.angle_alpha   90.00
_cell.angle_beta   90.00
_cell.angle_gamma   90.00
#
_symmetry.space_group_name_H-M   'P 1'
#
loop_
_entity.id
_entity.type
_entity.pdbx_description
1 polymer ?
#
loop_
_entity_poly.entity_id
_entity_poly.type
_entity_poly.pdbx_seq_one_letter_code
_entity_poly.pdbx_strand_id
1 'polypeptide(L)'
;MTSTATAPGTATATAPGTATAPGTATALGTATTALPRAAARTVVLINPNTSAATTAMMTAIARRTLGPARPVRGVTVARGPLMLTDPAALRAAAPEV
;
A
#
# COMPACT_ATOMS: atom_id res chain seq x y z
N MET A 1 45.44 -14.30 10.36
CA MET A 1 44.82 -14.26 11.70
C MET A 1 43.39 -14.74 11.56
N THR A 2 43.05 -15.74 12.36
CA THR A 2 41.92 -16.68 12.31
C THR A 2 40.70 -16.17 13.09
N SER A 3 39.47 -16.41 12.60
CA SER A 3 38.23 -16.74 13.34
C SER A 3 37.01 -16.56 12.42
N THR A 4 36.33 -17.58 11.88
CA THR A 4 35.33 -18.54 12.44
C THR A 4 34.06 -17.94 13.05
N ALA A 5 32.90 -18.23 12.43
CA ALA A 5 31.63 -18.59 13.07
C ALA A 5 30.66 -19.12 11.97
N THR A 6 30.50 -20.43 11.80
CA THR A 6 29.59 -21.35 12.52
C THR A 6 28.12 -21.19 12.08
N ALA A 7 27.64 -22.16 11.32
CA ALA A 7 26.24 -22.33 10.94
C ALA A 7 25.39 -22.86 12.12
N PRO A 8 24.10 -22.52 12.21
CA PRO A 8 23.16 -23.26 13.04
C PRO A 8 22.52 -24.41 12.26
N GLY A 9 22.54 -25.57 12.90
CA GLY A 9 22.06 -26.85 12.40
C GLY A 9 20.55 -27.01 12.37
N THR A 10 20.16 -28.01 11.59
CA THR A 10 18.85 -28.62 11.45
C THR A 10 18.40 -29.29 12.76
N ALA A 11 17.19 -28.98 13.22
CA ALA A 11 16.48 -29.77 14.22
C ALA A 11 15.15 -30.24 13.64
N THR A 12 15.08 -31.54 13.40
CA THR A 12 13.86 -32.32 13.14
C THR A 12 13.24 -32.67 14.50
N ALA A 13 11.90 -32.63 14.62
CA ALA A 13 11.06 -33.73 15.13
C ALA A 13 9.74 -33.29 15.82
N THR A 14 8.66 -33.99 15.42
CA THR A 14 7.52 -34.47 16.24
C THR A 14 6.34 -33.53 16.53
N ALA A 15 5.27 -33.70 15.75
CA ALA A 15 3.86 -33.67 16.20
C ALA A 15 3.51 -35.06 16.80
N PRO A 16 2.42 -35.29 17.59
CA PRO A 16 1.12 -34.60 17.56
C PRO A 16 0.48 -34.30 18.93
N GLY A 17 -0.44 -33.33 18.93
CA GLY A 17 -1.36 -33.08 20.05
C GLY A 17 -2.71 -32.68 19.50
N THR A 18 -3.66 -33.61 19.52
CA THR A 18 -5.08 -33.40 19.22
C THR A 18 -5.68 -32.42 20.21
N ALA A 19 -5.99 -31.21 19.74
CA ALA A 19 -6.81 -30.25 20.47
C ALA A 19 -8.24 -30.25 19.91
N THR A 20 -9.15 -30.64 20.79
CA THR A 20 -10.61 -30.65 20.67
C THR A 20 -11.17 -29.35 20.08
N ALA A 21 -12.13 -29.50 19.17
CA ALA A 21 -12.83 -28.42 18.48
C ALA A 21 -13.57 -27.47 19.46
N PRO A 22 -13.45 -26.14 19.31
CA PRO A 22 -14.45 -25.22 19.80
C PRO A 22 -15.66 -25.21 18.86
N GLY A 23 -16.85 -25.20 19.48
CA GLY A 23 -18.14 -25.38 18.82
C GLY A 23 -18.45 -24.38 17.72
N THR A 24 -19.30 -24.84 16.81
CA THR A 24 -19.98 -24.03 15.79
C THR A 24 -20.86 -22.97 16.44
N ALA A 25 -20.30 -21.79 16.70
CA ALA A 25 -21.10 -20.60 16.90
C ALA A 25 -21.60 -20.15 15.53
N THR A 26 -22.83 -20.56 15.19
CA THR A 26 -23.60 -20.00 14.08
C THR A 26 -23.88 -18.53 14.39
N ALA A 27 -22.95 -17.65 14.03
CA ALA A 27 -23.24 -16.23 13.93
C ALA A 27 -24.15 -16.05 12.71
N LEU A 28 -25.43 -15.81 12.96
CA LEU A 28 -26.35 -15.29 11.95
C LEU A 28 -25.89 -13.87 11.62
N GLY A 29 -24.89 -13.77 10.73
CA GLY A 29 -24.46 -12.51 10.16
C GLY A 29 -25.64 -11.93 9.40
N THR A 30 -26.21 -10.85 9.92
CA THR A 30 -27.17 -10.02 9.20
C THR A 30 -26.53 -9.57 7.90
N ALA A 31 -26.86 -10.25 6.80
CA ALA A 31 -26.52 -9.84 5.46
C ALA A 31 -27.29 -8.55 5.16
N THR A 32 -26.73 -7.42 5.59
CA THR A 32 -27.10 -6.13 5.03
C THR A 32 -26.52 -6.14 3.62
N THR A 33 -27.33 -6.55 2.64
CA THR A 33 -27.01 -6.35 1.23
C THR A 33 -26.88 -4.85 1.04
N ALA A 34 -25.64 -4.37 1.07
CA ALA A 34 -25.32 -2.99 0.75
C ALA A 34 -25.77 -2.77 -0.69
N LEU A 35 -26.72 -1.84 -0.89
CA LEU A 35 -27.07 -1.33 -2.21
C LEU A 35 -25.78 -1.02 -2.97
N PRO A 36 -25.72 -1.29 -4.29
CA PRO A 36 -24.52 -1.06 -5.07
C PRO A 36 -24.08 0.38 -4.85
N ARG A 37 -22.92 0.54 -4.19
CA ARG A 37 -22.33 1.85 -3.98
C ARG A 37 -22.13 2.44 -5.36
N ALA A 38 -22.77 3.58 -5.65
CA ALA A 38 -22.56 4.30 -6.90
C ALA A 38 -21.06 4.29 -7.22
N ALA A 39 -20.69 3.82 -8.43
CA ALA A 39 -19.32 3.50 -8.79
C ALA A 39 -18.38 4.56 -8.23
N ALA A 40 -17.54 4.16 -7.27
CA ALA A 40 -16.82 5.12 -6.45
C ALA A 40 -15.89 5.93 -7.35
N ARG A 41 -16.12 7.25 -7.45
CA ARG A 41 -15.27 8.13 -8.24
C ARG A 41 -13.84 8.04 -7.75
N THR A 42 -12.93 7.72 -8.67
CA THR A 42 -11.49 7.63 -8.38
C THR A 42 -10.88 9.01 -8.28
N VAL A 43 -10.11 9.24 -7.21
CA VAL A 43 -9.23 10.40 -7.08
C VAL A 43 -7.92 10.08 -7.78
N VAL A 44 -7.52 10.92 -8.73
CA VAL A 44 -6.20 10.86 -9.35
C VAL A 44 -5.29 11.82 -8.61
N LEU A 45 -4.20 11.29 -8.05
CA LEU A 45 -3.17 12.07 -7.36
C LEU A 45 -1.96 12.14 -8.27
N ILE A 46 -1.67 13.33 -8.80
CA ILE A 46 -0.56 13.54 -9.72
C ILE A 46 0.60 14.16 -8.96
N ASN A 47 1.77 13.53 -9.07
CA ASN A 47 3.03 14.06 -8.59
C ASN A 47 3.74 14.76 -9.75
N PRO A 48 3.94 16.10 -9.71
CA PRO A 48 4.59 16.85 -10.78
C PRO A 48 6.11 16.64 -10.87
N ASN A 49 6.70 15.83 -9.97
CA ASN A 49 8.09 15.38 -10.09
C ASN A 49 8.18 13.92 -10.53
N THR A 50 9.36 13.51 -10.97
CA THR A 50 9.63 12.15 -11.47
C THR A 50 9.86 11.10 -10.38
N SER A 51 9.75 11.46 -9.09
CA SER A 51 9.97 10.54 -7.98
C SER A 51 8.76 9.62 -7.76
N ALA A 52 8.88 8.36 -8.19
CA ALA A 52 7.89 7.32 -7.92
C ALA A 52 7.73 7.05 -6.42
N ALA A 53 8.80 7.18 -5.63
CA ALA A 53 8.75 7.03 -4.18
C ALA A 53 7.84 8.10 -3.53
N THR A 54 7.94 9.33 -3.99
CA THR A 54 7.08 10.44 -3.54
C THR A 54 5.63 10.18 -3.92
N THR A 55 5.35 9.71 -5.14
CA THR A 55 4.00 9.31 -5.57
C THR A 55 3.43 8.20 -4.70
N ALA A 56 4.22 7.17 -4.38
CA ALA A 56 3.80 6.06 -3.54
C ALA A 56 3.45 6.52 -2.12
N MET A 57 4.32 7.35 -1.52
CA MET A 57 4.09 7.94 -0.20
C MET A 57 2.80 8.78 -0.17
N MET A 58 2.62 9.71 -1.11
CA MET A 58 1.43 10.55 -1.18
C MET A 58 0.15 9.73 -1.41
N THR A 59 0.21 8.70 -2.25
CA THR A 59 -0.91 7.78 -2.50
C THR A 59 -1.29 7.01 -1.25
N ALA A 60 -0.31 6.53 -0.46
CA ALA A 60 -0.56 5.85 0.80
C ALA A 60 -1.24 6.77 1.82
N ILE A 61 -0.77 8.02 1.96
CA ILE A 61 -1.39 9.03 2.81
C ILE A 61 -2.84 9.28 2.38
N ALA A 62 -3.07 9.53 1.09
CA ALA A 62 -4.40 9.81 0.56
C ALA A 62 -5.39 8.66 0.79
N ARG A 63 -4.96 7.41 0.57
CA ARG A 63 -5.78 6.21 0.84
C ARG A 63 -6.15 6.09 2.30
N ARG A 64 -5.20 6.32 3.21
CA ARG A 64 -5.44 6.27 4.66
C ARG A 64 -6.44 7.34 5.09
N THR A 65 -6.34 8.55 4.54
CA THR A 65 -7.20 9.68 4.92
C THR A 65 -8.61 9.57 4.34
N LEU A 66 -8.75 9.11 3.09
CA LEU A 66 -10.05 9.03 2.41
C LEU A 66 -10.86 7.76 2.76
N GLY A 67 -10.19 6.72 3.22
CA GLY A 67 -10.79 5.42 3.51
C GLY A 67 -11.21 4.64 2.25
N PRO A 68 -11.79 3.44 2.42
CA PRO A 68 -12.08 2.51 1.32
C PRO A 68 -13.19 3.00 0.38
N ALA A 69 -13.94 4.02 0.80
CA ALA A 69 -15.05 4.61 0.09
C ALA A 69 -14.64 5.38 -1.18
N ARG A 70 -13.37 5.81 -1.31
CA ARG A 70 -12.86 6.60 -2.43
C ARG A 70 -11.53 6.02 -2.93
N PRO A 71 -11.52 5.34 -4.09
CA PRO A 71 -10.28 4.80 -4.65
C PRO A 71 -9.32 5.93 -5.02
N VAL A 72 -8.02 5.70 -4.82
CA VAL A 72 -6.94 6.66 -5.16
C VAL A 72 -5.93 6.00 -6.10
N ARG A 73 -5.67 6.67 -7.22
CA ARG A 73 -4.64 6.31 -8.20
C ARG A 73 -3.54 7.37 -8.21
N GLY A 74 -2.32 6.97 -7.83
CA GLY A 74 -1.12 7.80 -7.96
C GLY A 74 -0.61 7.80 -9.40
N VAL A 75 -0.14 8.96 -9.87
CA VAL A 75 0.51 9.15 -11.17
C VAL A 75 1.79 9.94 -10.96
N THR A 76 2.89 9.42 -11.49
CA THR A 76 4.18 10.13 -11.57
C THR A 76 4.32 10.64 -13.00
N VAL A 77 4.70 11.90 -13.16
CA VAL A 77 5.04 12.43 -14.49
C VAL A 77 6.25 11.70 -15.07
N ALA A 78 6.31 11.58 -16.40
CA ALA A 78 7.38 10.85 -17.07
C ALA A 78 8.67 11.68 -17.21
N ARG A 79 8.53 13.01 -17.28
CA ARG A 79 9.63 13.95 -17.45
C ARG A 79 9.50 15.11 -16.48
N GLY A 80 10.60 15.82 -16.27
CA GLY A 80 10.68 16.93 -15.33
C GLY A 80 11.68 16.67 -14.21
N PRO A 81 11.76 17.58 -13.23
CA PRO A 81 12.73 17.50 -12.16
C PRO A 81 12.40 16.36 -11.18
N LEU A 82 13.43 15.88 -10.46
CA LEU A 82 13.25 14.93 -9.37
C LEU A 82 12.60 15.60 -8.13
N MET A 83 12.89 16.89 -7.92
CA MET A 83 12.36 17.69 -6.81
C MET A 83 12.01 19.11 -7.26
N LEU A 84 10.99 19.71 -6.65
CA LEU A 84 10.57 21.09 -6.90
C LEU A 84 11.03 21.98 -5.74
N THR A 85 12.28 22.41 -5.77
CA THR A 85 12.89 23.24 -4.71
C THR A 85 13.00 24.71 -5.09
N ASP A 86 12.74 25.06 -6.36
CA ASP A 86 12.85 26.41 -6.89
C ASP A 86 11.81 26.69 -8.00
N PRO A 87 11.60 27.97 -8.35
CA PRO A 87 10.61 28.35 -9.36
C PRO A 87 10.89 27.87 -10.79
N ALA A 88 12.16 27.61 -11.16
CA ALA A 88 12.48 27.06 -12.47
C ALA A 88 12.09 25.58 -12.55
N ALA A 89 12.36 24.81 -11.50
CA ALA A 89 11.91 23.42 -11.38
C ALA A 89 10.38 23.30 -11.45
N LEU A 90 9.64 24.17 -10.75
CA LEU A 90 8.18 24.20 -10.82
C LEU A 90 7.67 24.51 -12.24
N ARG A 91 8.27 25.49 -12.93
CA ARG A 91 7.93 25.82 -14.33
C ARG A 91 8.23 24.67 -15.29
N ALA A 92 9.33 23.94 -15.07
CA ALA A 92 9.70 22.79 -15.89
C ALA A 92 8.72 21.60 -15.73
N ALA A 93 8.04 21.48 -14.59
CA ALA A 93 7.05 20.44 -14.35
C ALA A 93 5.65 20.75 -14.93
N ALA A 94 5.34 22.03 -15.15
CA ALA A 94 4.01 22.48 -15.58
C ALA A 94 3.46 21.82 -16.85
N PRO A 95 4.25 21.49 -17.90
CA PRO A 95 3.73 20.85 -19.11
C PRO A 95 3.24 19.40 -18.93
N GLU A 96 3.55 18.77 -17.81
CA GLU A 96 3.27 17.33 -17.58
C GLU A 96 2.02 17.10 -16.70
N VAL A 97 1.31 18.16 -16.30
CA VAL A 97 0.15 18.12 -15.38
C VAL A 97 -1.09 18.84 -15.88
#